data_AF-A0A847UX46-F1
#
_entry.id   AF-A0A847UX46-F1
#
_cell.length_a   1.000
_cell.length_b   1.000
_cell.length_c   1.000
_cell.angle_alpha   90.00
_cell.angle_beta   90.00
_cell.angle_gamma   90.00
#
_symmetry.space_group_name_H-M   'P 1'
#
loop_
_entity.id
_entity.type
_entity.pdbx_description
1 polymer ?
#
loop_
_entity_poly.entity_id
_entity_poly.type
_entity_poly.pdbx_seq_one_letter_code
_entity_poly.pdbx_strand_id
1 'polypeptide(L)'
;MPSSFAEPEDNVGVTVESDVEILAESHVSTEMDRLRSSDDRVQMADQHLAKEGFEPANEMIDDNFFGMKQTFNGSAAGELVEQTYEFFVQEYSNPDSDMAAAVGRMAIRSSDGSYATQYTFILKAPKTNVSAIEEYYVAAYPSGLAVVEANSWWTCMLGQLPLIGVECGLGPNVCAPAATSIVGYLGCVATHCGPSFSKSSACCNCGCSRWCSWAYGCCQM
;
A
#
# COMPACT_ATOMS: atom_id res chain seq x y z
N MET A 1 -17.46 -12.36 12.69
CA MET A 1 -17.27 -13.66 12.02
C MET A 1 -16.22 -13.42 10.95
N PRO A 2 -15.10 -14.16 10.90
CA PRO A 2 -14.17 -14.04 9.78
C PRO A 2 -14.90 -14.51 8.53
N SER A 3 -14.94 -13.68 7.50
CA SER A 3 -15.57 -14.01 6.22
C SER A 3 -14.52 -14.67 5.34
N SER A 4 -14.47 -16.01 5.33
CA SER A 4 -13.63 -16.76 4.39
C SER A 4 -14.24 -16.66 3.00
N PHE A 5 -13.63 -15.88 2.11
CA PHE A 5 -13.99 -15.86 0.70
C PHE A 5 -13.11 -16.87 -0.04
N ALA A 6 -13.71 -18.00 -0.46
CA ALA A 6 -13.06 -18.93 -1.38
C ALA A 6 -13.25 -18.43 -2.82
N GLU A 7 -12.16 -18.02 -3.48
CA GLU A 7 -12.17 -17.63 -4.90
C GLU A 7 -11.98 -18.87 -5.81
N PRO A 8 -12.45 -18.85 -7.08
CA PRO A 8 -12.33 -19.98 -8.00
C PRO A 8 -10.88 -20.27 -8.40
N GLU A 9 -10.60 -21.54 -8.68
CA GLU A 9 -9.29 -22.07 -9.07
C GLU A 9 -8.68 -21.35 -10.29
N ASP A 10 -7.61 -20.57 -10.07
CA ASP A 10 -6.70 -20.19 -11.16
C ASP A 10 -5.86 -21.41 -11.58
N ASN A 11 -5.49 -21.48 -12.86
CA ASN A 11 -5.01 -22.62 -13.68
C ASN A 11 -3.77 -23.44 -13.18
N VAL A 12 -3.48 -23.48 -11.88
CA VAL A 12 -2.39 -24.24 -11.26
C VAL A 12 -2.89 -25.16 -10.12
N GLY A 13 -4.20 -25.23 -9.86
CA GLY A 13 -4.75 -26.09 -8.80
C GLY A 13 -4.36 -25.61 -7.38
N VAL A 14 -4.21 -24.29 -7.22
CA VAL A 14 -3.91 -23.65 -5.94
C VAL A 14 -5.21 -23.14 -5.34
N THR A 15 -5.65 -23.75 -4.24
CA THR A 15 -6.66 -23.15 -3.38
C THR A 15 -5.99 -22.01 -2.62
N VAL A 16 -6.42 -20.78 -2.87
CA VAL A 16 -5.94 -19.60 -2.17
C VAL A 16 -6.87 -19.33 -1.00
N GLU A 17 -6.40 -19.58 0.21
CA GLU A 17 -7.04 -19.04 1.42
C GLU A 17 -6.34 -17.72 1.76
N SER A 18 -7.15 -16.69 2.03
CA SER A 18 -6.62 -15.40 2.44
C SER A 18 -7.46 -14.77 3.54
N ASP A 19 -6.77 -14.24 4.55
CA ASP A 19 -7.36 -13.47 5.64
C ASP A 19 -6.82 -12.04 5.57
N VAL A 20 -7.74 -11.07 5.46
CA VAL A 20 -7.42 -9.65 5.49
C VAL A 20 -7.59 -9.10 6.90
N GLU A 21 -6.57 -8.41 7.39
CA GLU A 21 -6.55 -7.73 8.68
C GLU A 21 -6.36 -6.24 8.44
N ILE A 22 -7.33 -5.42 8.89
CA ILE A 22 -7.11 -3.98 9.05
C ILE A 22 -6.44 -3.78 10.41
N LEU A 23 -5.27 -3.15 10.40
CA LEU A 23 -4.43 -3.01 11.58
C LEU A 23 -4.92 -1.85 12.45
N ALA A 24 -4.80 -2.01 13.76
CA ALA A 24 -5.00 -0.90 14.70
C ALA A 24 -3.97 0.21 14.45
N GLU A 25 -4.40 1.48 14.52
CA GLU A 25 -3.52 2.63 14.29
C GLU A 25 -2.26 2.61 15.17
N SER A 26 -2.37 2.16 16.43
CA SER A 26 -1.23 2.03 17.34
C SER A 26 -0.17 1.03 16.86
N HIS A 27 -0.60 -0.04 16.16
CA HIS A 27 0.31 -0.99 15.54
C HIS A 27 1.02 -0.34 14.35
N VAL A 28 0.28 0.38 13.51
CA VAL A 28 0.84 1.09 12.35
C VAL A 28 1.81 2.18 12.80
N SER A 29 1.46 2.96 13.84
CA SER A 29 2.32 3.98 14.45
C SER A 29 3.66 3.38 14.92
N THR A 30 3.60 2.28 15.70
CA THR A 30 4.80 1.57 16.16
C THR A 30 5.66 1.07 15.00
N GLU A 31 5.04 0.52 13.96
CA GLU A 31 5.76 0.00 12.80
C GLU A 31 6.38 1.12 11.96
N MET A 32 5.69 2.25 11.78
CA MET A 32 6.24 3.42 11.09
C MET A 32 7.42 4.02 11.85
N ASP A 33 7.37 4.08 13.18
CA ASP A 33 8.52 4.46 14.01
C ASP A 33 9.71 3.50 13.87
N ARG A 34 9.43 2.19 13.83
CA ARG A 34 10.45 1.17 13.57
C ARG A 34 11.07 1.35 12.18
N LEU A 35 10.26 1.59 11.16
CA LEU A 35 10.73 1.80 9.80
C LEU A 35 11.56 3.08 9.69
N ARG A 36 11.13 4.19 10.29
CA ARG A 36 11.92 5.43 10.36
C ARG A 36 13.29 5.23 10.98
N SER A 37 13.39 4.38 12.00
CA SER A 37 14.67 4.12 12.69
C SER A 37 15.57 3.09 11.99
N SER A 38 15.06 2.29 11.06
CA SER A 38 15.80 1.12 10.52
C SER A 38 15.76 0.91 9.00
N ASP A 39 14.88 1.59 8.27
CA ASP A 39 14.74 1.48 6.82
C ASP A 39 15.25 2.77 6.15
N ASP A 40 16.39 2.68 5.46
CA ASP A 40 17.04 3.82 4.79
C ASP A 40 16.12 4.51 3.74
N ARG A 41 15.17 3.76 3.15
CA ARG A 41 14.23 4.35 2.18
C ARG A 41 13.17 5.17 2.88
N VAL A 42 12.65 4.71 4.01
CA VAL A 42 11.72 5.50 4.83
C VAL A 42 12.42 6.73 5.38
N GLN A 43 13.67 6.61 5.83
CA GLN A 43 14.48 7.77 6.24
C GLN A 43 14.69 8.78 5.11
N MET A 44 14.93 8.31 3.88
CA MET A 44 15.06 9.21 2.73
C MET A 44 13.74 9.91 2.39
N ALA A 45 12.60 9.21 2.51
CA ALA A 45 11.28 9.80 2.33
C ALA A 45 11.01 10.90 3.38
N ASP A 46 11.31 10.62 4.66
CA ASP A 46 11.22 11.59 5.74
C ASP A 46 12.07 12.83 5.50
N GLN A 47 13.34 12.63 5.13
CA GLN A 47 14.26 13.72 4.85
C GLN A 47 13.82 14.57 3.65
N HIS A 48 13.14 13.97 2.68
CA HIS A 48 12.58 14.68 1.54
C HIS A 48 11.43 15.58 1.98
N LEU A 49 10.44 15.05 2.70
CA LEU A 49 9.30 15.81 3.20
C LEU A 49 9.72 16.89 4.21
N ALA A 50 10.69 16.61 5.08
CA ALA A 50 11.21 17.57 6.04
C ALA A 50 11.83 18.81 5.37
N LYS A 51 12.45 18.67 4.19
CA LYS A 51 12.97 19.82 3.42
C LYS A 51 11.87 20.74 2.91
N GLU A 52 10.65 20.22 2.79
CA GLU A 52 9.45 20.95 2.38
C GLU A 52 8.61 21.43 3.59
N GLY A 53 9.11 21.23 4.81
CA GLY A 53 8.45 21.64 6.05
C GLY A 53 7.35 20.69 6.52
N PHE A 54 7.28 19.48 5.98
CA PHE A 54 6.38 18.43 6.45
C PHE A 54 7.04 17.61 7.56
N GLU A 55 6.24 17.29 8.59
CA GLU A 55 6.63 16.40 9.68
C GLU A 55 5.58 15.30 9.85
N PRO A 56 5.93 14.11 10.40
CA PRO A 56 4.93 13.09 10.71
C PRO A 56 3.78 13.69 11.52
N ALA A 57 2.55 13.50 11.05
CA ALA A 57 1.38 14.05 11.72
C ALA A 57 1.26 13.47 13.13
N ASN A 58 0.79 14.28 14.09
CA ASN A 58 0.60 13.84 15.47
C ASN A 58 -0.59 12.86 15.57
N GLU A 59 -0.57 11.99 16.59
CA GLU A 59 -1.62 10.97 16.81
C GLU A 59 -3.02 11.54 17.08
N MET A 60 -3.19 12.88 17.15
CA MET A 60 -4.48 13.53 17.42
C MET A 60 -5.28 13.88 16.15
N ILE A 61 -4.73 13.61 14.97
CA ILE A 61 -5.44 13.77 13.69
C ILE A 61 -6.18 12.46 13.37
N ASP A 62 -7.49 12.56 13.17
CA ASP A 62 -8.29 11.45 12.62
C ASP A 62 -7.71 11.03 11.26
N ASP A 63 -7.61 9.73 11.00
CA ASP A 63 -6.99 9.17 9.80
C ASP A 63 -5.48 9.49 9.64
N ASN A 64 -4.70 9.52 10.72
CA ASN A 64 -3.24 9.67 10.62
C ASN A 64 -2.56 8.39 10.13
N PHE A 65 -3.10 7.22 10.50
CA PHE A 65 -2.52 5.93 10.17
C PHE A 65 -3.52 5.03 9.47
N PHE A 66 -3.06 4.33 8.44
CA PHE A 66 -3.79 3.20 7.89
C PHE A 66 -2.82 2.06 7.62
N GLY A 67 -3.27 0.85 7.93
CA GLY A 67 -2.49 -0.34 7.63
C GLY A 67 -3.35 -1.55 7.43
N MET A 68 -2.88 -2.45 6.58
CA MET A 68 -3.52 -3.73 6.35
C MET A 68 -2.49 -4.82 6.11
N LYS A 69 -2.83 -6.04 6.51
CA LYS A 69 -2.10 -7.25 6.16
C LYS A 69 -3.04 -8.22 5.48
N GLN A 70 -2.52 -8.96 4.51
CA GLN A 70 -3.23 -10.10 3.96
C GLN A 70 -2.25 -11.23 3.68
N THR A 71 -2.52 -12.39 4.26
CA THR A 71 -1.72 -13.59 4.07
C THR A 71 -2.37 -14.47 3.02
N PHE A 72 -1.58 -14.96 2.08
CA PHE A 72 -1.98 -15.84 0.99
C PHE A 72 -1.26 -17.17 1.14
N ASN A 73 -2.04 -18.24 1.28
CA ASN A 73 -1.54 -19.60 1.31
C ASN A 73 -1.72 -20.26 -0.04
N GLY A 74 -0.71 -21.00 -0.51
CA GLY A 74 -0.76 -21.78 -1.73
C GLY A 74 0.04 -23.07 -1.63
N SER A 75 -0.05 -23.89 -2.68
CA SER A 75 0.74 -25.12 -2.82
C SER A 75 1.55 -25.07 -4.10
N ALA A 76 2.87 -25.17 -3.99
CA ALA A 76 3.78 -25.20 -5.12
C ALA A 76 4.63 -26.48 -5.04
N ALA A 77 4.55 -27.33 -6.07
CA ALA A 77 5.25 -28.62 -6.11
C ALA A 77 4.99 -29.55 -4.91
N GLY A 78 3.85 -29.42 -4.24
CA GLY A 78 3.47 -30.21 -3.06
C GLY A 78 3.92 -29.62 -1.73
N GLU A 79 4.60 -28.47 -1.72
CA GLU A 79 4.95 -27.71 -0.52
C GLU A 79 3.98 -26.53 -0.31
N LEU A 80 3.58 -26.32 0.94
CA LEU A 80 2.80 -25.14 1.32
C LEU A 80 3.71 -23.91 1.30
N VAL A 81 3.29 -22.89 0.56
CA VAL A 81 3.95 -21.58 0.46
C VAL A 81 3.02 -20.50 0.97
N GLU A 82 3.58 -19.56 1.72
CA GLU A 82 2.88 -18.45 2.32
C GLU A 82 3.53 -17.14 1.85
N GLN A 83 2.70 -16.17 1.47
CA GLN A 83 3.13 -14.79 1.26
C GLN A 83 2.21 -13.85 2.04
N THR A 84 2.81 -12.95 2.82
CA THR A 84 2.07 -11.90 3.53
C THR A 84 2.32 -10.56 2.85
N TYR A 85 1.27 -9.95 2.33
CA TYR A 85 1.26 -8.55 1.93
C TYR A 85 1.10 -7.67 3.18
N GLU A 86 1.94 -6.63 3.28
CA GLU A 86 1.90 -5.63 4.34
C GLU A 86 1.85 -4.24 3.72
N PHE A 87 0.89 -3.43 4.15
CA PHE A 87 0.73 -2.03 3.76
C PHE A 87 0.66 -1.18 5.02
N PHE A 88 1.51 -0.16 5.09
CA PHE A 88 1.50 0.84 6.15
C PHE A 88 1.58 2.21 5.51
N VAL A 89 0.77 3.15 5.97
CA VAL A 89 0.84 4.54 5.54
C VAL A 89 0.59 5.46 6.73
N GLN A 90 1.33 6.56 6.77
CA GLN A 90 1.19 7.61 7.75
C GLN A 90 1.10 8.98 7.07
N GLU A 91 0.21 9.83 7.57
CA GLU A 91 0.05 11.21 7.13
C GLU A 91 1.18 12.11 7.68
N TYR A 92 1.56 13.11 6.90
CA TYR A 92 2.56 14.12 7.25
C TYR A 92 1.90 15.48 7.16
N SER A 93 2.10 16.29 8.19
CA SER A 93 1.48 17.60 8.32
C SER A 93 2.48 18.72 8.05
N ASN A 94 2.05 19.68 7.25
CA ASN A 94 2.61 21.03 7.20
C ASN A 94 1.42 22.02 7.30
N PRO A 95 1.29 22.77 8.41
CA PRO A 95 0.16 23.69 8.60
C PRO A 95 0.19 24.88 7.62
N ASP A 96 1.37 25.23 7.10
CA ASP A 96 1.56 26.35 6.18
C ASP A 96 1.43 25.93 4.69
N SER A 97 1.26 24.64 4.42
CA SER A 97 1.08 24.10 3.07
C SER A 97 -0.40 23.88 2.73
N ASP A 98 -0.76 24.08 1.47
CA ASP A 98 -2.03 23.67 0.88
C ASP A 98 -2.04 22.20 0.42
N MET A 99 -0.91 21.50 0.56
CA MET A 99 -0.75 20.08 0.19
C MET A 99 -0.87 19.19 1.43
N ALA A 100 -1.52 18.04 1.25
CA ALA A 100 -1.43 16.87 2.11
C ALA A 100 -0.26 16.00 1.63
N ALA A 101 0.34 15.24 2.55
CA ALA A 101 1.46 14.37 2.23
C ALA A 101 1.40 13.11 3.09
N ALA A 102 1.80 11.98 2.54
CA ALA A 102 1.87 10.74 3.29
C ALA A 102 3.11 9.94 2.89
N VAL A 103 3.70 9.22 3.86
CA VAL A 103 4.74 8.22 3.59
C VAL A 103 4.14 6.85 3.82
N GLY A 104 4.37 5.95 2.87
CA GLY A 104 3.91 4.58 2.98
C GLY A 104 4.91 3.54 2.52
N ARG A 105 4.65 2.31 2.95
CA ARG A 105 5.50 1.15 2.76
C ARG A 105 4.64 -0.05 2.40
N MET A 106 4.97 -0.67 1.26
CA MET A 106 4.39 -1.93 0.79
C MET A 106 5.43 -3.03 0.76
N ALA A 107 5.19 -4.12 1.47
CA ALA A 107 6.08 -5.24 1.48
C ALA A 107 5.34 -6.54 1.18
N ILE A 108 6.05 -7.49 0.57
CA ILE A 108 5.60 -8.88 0.51
C ILE A 108 6.64 -9.72 1.21
N ARG A 109 6.22 -10.35 2.30
CA ARG A 109 7.05 -11.24 3.12
C ARG A 109 6.77 -12.69 2.73
N SER A 110 7.83 -13.47 2.52
CA SER A 110 7.77 -14.91 2.23
C SER A 110 7.64 -15.73 3.52
N SER A 111 7.35 -17.03 3.40
CA SER A 111 7.23 -17.95 4.54
C SER A 111 8.46 -18.00 5.47
N ASP A 112 9.66 -17.72 4.94
CA ASP A 112 10.91 -17.70 5.69
C ASP A 112 11.14 -16.38 6.47
N GLY A 113 10.19 -15.45 6.38
CA GLY A 113 10.26 -14.13 7.01
C GLY A 113 11.03 -13.08 6.20
N SER A 114 11.63 -13.45 5.05
CA SER A 114 12.33 -12.50 4.19
C SER A 114 11.35 -11.65 3.36
N TYR A 115 11.74 -10.42 3.05
CA TYR A 115 10.97 -9.56 2.15
C TYR A 115 11.36 -9.82 0.69
N ALA A 116 10.41 -10.33 -0.09
CA ALA A 116 10.57 -10.58 -1.51
C ALA A 116 10.46 -9.31 -2.36
N THR A 117 9.59 -8.37 -1.97
CA THR A 117 9.58 -7.01 -2.51
C THR A 117 9.32 -5.99 -1.44
N GLN A 118 9.81 -4.78 -1.71
CA GLN A 118 9.77 -3.63 -0.85
C GLN A 118 9.63 -2.38 -1.72
N TYR A 119 8.53 -1.66 -1.56
CA TYR A 119 8.30 -0.36 -2.16
C TYR A 119 7.97 0.69 -1.10
N THR A 120 8.75 1.77 -1.06
CA THR A 120 8.52 2.92 -0.20
C THR A 120 8.12 4.09 -1.07
N PHE A 121 7.03 4.74 -0.72
CA PHE A 121 6.44 5.80 -1.50
C PHE A 121 6.10 7.03 -0.66
N ILE A 122 6.06 8.16 -1.33
CA ILE A 122 5.52 9.43 -0.83
C ILE A 122 4.33 9.74 -1.72
N LEU A 123 3.21 10.08 -1.12
CA LEU A 123 2.05 10.60 -1.85
C LEU A 123 1.88 12.05 -1.46
N LYS A 124 1.56 12.89 -2.43
CA LYS A 124 1.19 14.28 -2.20
C LYS A 124 -0.09 14.58 -2.97
N ALA A 125 -0.95 15.42 -2.40
CA ALA A 125 -2.15 15.87 -3.08
C ALA A 125 -2.59 17.22 -2.51
N PRO A 126 -3.29 18.07 -3.28
CA PRO A 126 -3.92 19.26 -2.71
C PRO A 126 -4.90 18.87 -1.61
N LYS A 127 -4.90 19.56 -0.46
CA LYS A 127 -5.87 19.34 0.63
C LYS A 127 -7.32 19.53 0.17
N THR A 128 -7.53 20.34 -0.87
CA THR A 128 -8.84 20.59 -1.50
C THR A 128 -9.29 19.46 -2.43
N ASN A 129 -8.38 18.57 -2.84
CA ASN A 129 -8.68 17.41 -3.68
C ASN A 129 -7.63 16.30 -3.46
N VAL A 130 -7.78 15.54 -2.38
CA VAL A 130 -6.85 14.46 -2.02
C VAL A 130 -6.85 13.27 -3.01
N SER A 131 -7.79 13.22 -3.96
CA SER A 131 -7.79 12.21 -5.02
C SER A 131 -6.79 12.49 -6.14
N ALA A 132 -6.31 13.74 -6.26
CA ALA A 132 -5.29 14.14 -7.22
C ALA A 132 -3.89 13.82 -6.65
N ILE A 133 -3.63 12.53 -6.48
CA ILE A 133 -2.39 12.02 -5.90
C ILE A 133 -1.25 12.11 -6.91
N GLU A 134 -0.18 12.78 -6.50
CA GLU A 134 1.16 12.70 -7.06
C GLU A 134 1.96 11.66 -6.28
N GLU A 135 2.48 10.66 -6.97
CA GLU A 135 3.26 9.59 -6.37
C GLU A 135 4.76 9.85 -6.58
N TYR A 136 5.54 9.60 -5.53
CA TYR A 136 7.00 9.51 -5.61
C TYR A 136 7.44 8.20 -4.96
N TYR A 137 8.55 7.64 -5.43
CA TYR A 137 9.15 6.48 -4.79
C TYR A 137 10.62 6.72 -4.49
N VAL A 138 11.13 5.99 -3.50
CA VAL A 138 12.54 6.04 -3.16
C VAL A 138 13.26 4.98 -3.98
N ALA A 139 14.01 5.40 -5.00
CA ALA A 139 14.81 4.54 -5.86
C ALA A 139 16.23 4.34 -5.31
N ALA A 140 16.80 3.18 -5.61
CA ALA A 140 18.22 2.93 -5.38
C ALA A 140 19.01 3.24 -6.66
N TYR A 141 20.00 4.11 -6.54
CA TYR A 141 20.97 4.45 -7.57
C TYR A 141 22.38 4.03 -7.12
N PRO A 142 23.35 3.89 -8.04
CA PRO A 142 24.74 3.60 -7.68
C PRO A 142 25.35 4.61 -6.68
N SER A 143 24.85 5.85 -6.68
CA SER A 143 25.31 6.94 -5.79
C SER A 143 24.54 7.03 -4.47
N GLY A 144 23.57 6.16 -4.20
CA GLY A 144 22.73 6.18 -3.00
C GLY A 144 21.23 6.15 -3.32
N LEU A 145 20.41 6.56 -2.36
CA LEU A 145 18.96 6.64 -2.52
C LEU A 145 18.54 8.01 -3.05
N ALA A 146 17.51 8.03 -3.88
CA ALA A 146 16.88 9.28 -4.33
C ALA A 146 15.38 9.14 -4.42
N VAL A 147 14.67 10.23 -4.14
CA VAL A 147 13.22 10.35 -4.37
C VAL A 147 13.00 10.72 -5.83
N VAL A 148 12.14 9.99 -6.50
CA VAL A 148 11.80 10.17 -7.91
C VAL A 148 10.30 10.15 -8.09
N GLU A 149 9.81 11.07 -8.91
CA GLU A 149 8.40 11.09 -9.31
C GLU A 149 8.04 9.77 -10.00
N ALA A 150 6.90 9.21 -9.60
CA ALA A 150 6.39 7.93 -10.04
C ALA A 150 4.96 8.09 -10.58
N ASN A 151 4.63 7.24 -11.52
CA ASN A 151 3.24 6.96 -11.92
C ASN A 151 3.11 5.44 -12.00
N SER A 152 3.53 4.75 -10.94
CA SER A 152 3.71 3.30 -10.94
C SER A 152 2.63 2.61 -10.13
N TRP A 153 2.65 2.73 -8.81
CA TRP A 153 1.76 1.92 -7.99
C TRP A 153 0.34 2.48 -7.97
N TRP A 154 0.15 3.76 -7.63
CA TRP A 154 -1.19 4.30 -7.47
C TRP A 154 -1.92 4.41 -8.81
N THR A 155 -1.20 4.78 -9.86
CA THR A 155 -1.72 4.78 -11.24
C THR A 155 -2.14 3.37 -11.68
N CYS A 156 -1.32 2.36 -11.39
CA CYS A 156 -1.70 0.97 -11.65
C CYS A 156 -2.94 0.56 -10.85
N MET A 157 -3.01 0.92 -9.56
CA MET A 157 -4.17 0.66 -8.71
C MET A 157 -5.45 1.22 -9.33
N LEU A 158 -5.46 2.49 -9.73
CA LEU A 158 -6.62 3.11 -10.39
C LEU A 158 -7.05 2.38 -11.67
N GLY A 159 -6.10 1.80 -12.41
CA GLY A 159 -6.40 0.96 -13.57
C GLY A 159 -6.94 -0.43 -13.23
N GLN A 160 -6.52 -1.02 -12.10
CA GLN A 160 -6.91 -2.37 -11.68
C GLN A 160 -8.23 -2.42 -10.92
N LEU A 161 -8.52 -1.42 -10.07
CA LEU A 161 -9.73 -1.42 -9.23
C LEU A 161 -11.04 -1.65 -10.02
N PRO A 162 -11.26 -1.05 -11.22
CA PRO A 162 -12.46 -1.31 -12.02
C PRO A 162 -12.55 -2.73 -12.60
N LEU A 163 -11.42 -3.41 -12.76
CA LEU A 163 -11.36 -4.78 -13.29
C LEU A 163 -11.74 -5.83 -12.24
N ILE A 164 -11.55 -5.50 -10.96
CA ILE A 164 -11.96 -6.34 -9.82
C ILE A 164 -13.50 -6.39 -9.73
N GLY A 165 -14.14 -5.23 -9.92
CA GLY A 165 -15.59 -5.12 -9.83
C GLY A 165 -16.07 -3.68 -9.78
N VAL A 166 -17.37 -3.49 -10.00
CA VAL A 166 -18.00 -2.16 -10.05
C VAL A 166 -17.85 -1.41 -8.72
N GLU A 167 -18.02 -2.10 -7.59
CA GLU A 167 -17.88 -1.48 -6.26
C GLU A 167 -16.45 -0.99 -6.01
N CYS A 168 -15.44 -1.79 -6.36
CA CYS A 168 -14.03 -1.42 -6.25
C CYS A 168 -13.69 -0.25 -7.19
N GLY A 169 -14.16 -0.30 -8.44
CA GLY A 169 -13.92 0.75 -9.44
C GLY A 169 -14.55 2.10 -9.08
N LEU A 170 -15.64 2.10 -8.31
CA LEU A 170 -16.27 3.32 -7.82
C LEU A 170 -15.61 3.87 -6.55
N GLY A 171 -14.87 3.04 -5.80
CA GLY A 171 -14.21 3.40 -4.54
C GLY A 171 -13.47 4.76 -4.60
N PRO A 172 -12.55 4.98 -5.55
CA PRO A 172 -11.85 6.26 -5.71
C PRO A 172 -12.79 7.47 -5.81
N ASN A 173 -13.86 7.36 -6.59
CA ASN A 173 -14.81 8.46 -6.79
C ASN A 173 -15.74 8.67 -5.58
N VAL A 174 -16.08 7.60 -4.86
CA VAL A 174 -16.94 7.66 -3.67
C VAL A 174 -16.18 8.22 -2.46
N CYS A 175 -14.89 7.88 -2.32
CA CYS A 175 -14.05 8.29 -1.20
C CYS A 175 -13.53 9.73 -1.33
N ALA A 176 -13.32 10.22 -2.56
CA ALA A 176 -12.72 11.54 -2.80
C ALA A 176 -13.44 12.72 -2.13
N PRO A 177 -14.78 12.86 -2.17
CA PRO A 177 -15.47 14.04 -1.64
C PRO A 177 -15.45 14.15 -0.11
N ALA A 178 -15.27 13.03 0.60
CA ALA A 178 -15.29 12.98 2.05
C ALA A 178 -13.88 13.05 2.68
N ALA A 179 -12.84 12.82 1.89
CA ALA A 179 -11.49 12.67 2.41
C ALA A 179 -10.77 14.02 2.54
N THR A 180 -10.21 14.26 3.74
CA THR A 180 -9.40 15.44 4.06
C THR A 180 -7.92 15.11 4.26
N SER A 181 -7.57 13.83 4.20
CA SER A 181 -6.22 13.28 4.33
C SER A 181 -5.99 12.24 3.23
N ILE A 182 -4.73 12.00 2.87
CA ILE A 182 -4.37 10.95 1.92
C ILE A 182 -4.62 9.58 2.55
N VAL A 183 -4.28 9.44 3.83
CA VAL A 183 -4.48 8.20 4.59
C VAL A 183 -5.97 7.83 4.68
N GLY A 184 -6.84 8.78 5.00
CA GLY A 184 -8.29 8.56 5.06
C GLY A 184 -8.87 8.21 3.69
N TYR A 185 -8.39 8.86 2.63
CA TYR A 185 -8.76 8.52 1.26
C TYR A 185 -8.38 7.08 0.90
N LEU A 186 -7.12 6.70 1.12
CA LEU A 186 -6.64 5.34 0.84
C LEU A 186 -7.35 4.29 1.70
N GLY A 187 -7.55 4.56 2.99
CA GLY A 187 -8.25 3.67 3.90
C GLY A 187 -9.71 3.44 3.49
N CYS A 188 -10.39 4.49 3.02
CA CYS A 188 -11.72 4.39 2.43
C CYS A 188 -11.71 3.53 1.17
N VAL A 189 -10.80 3.77 0.22
CA VAL A 189 -10.69 2.99 -1.02
C VAL A 189 -10.40 1.51 -0.71
N ALA A 190 -9.46 1.24 0.19
CA ALA A 190 -9.10 -0.10 0.61
C ALA A 190 -10.28 -0.83 1.27
N THR A 191 -11.02 -0.15 2.16
CA THR A 191 -12.19 -0.74 2.84
C THR A 191 -13.34 -1.01 1.85
N HIS A 192 -13.54 -0.13 0.87
CA HIS A 192 -14.51 -0.35 -0.21
C HIS A 192 -14.18 -1.55 -1.10
N CYS A 193 -12.89 -1.83 -1.28
CA CYS A 193 -12.43 -2.95 -2.14
C CYS A 193 -12.15 -4.24 -1.35
N GLY A 194 -12.10 -4.16 -0.01
CA GLY A 194 -11.79 -5.26 0.88
C GLY A 194 -10.48 -5.99 0.50
N PRO A 195 -10.44 -7.33 0.53
CA PRO A 195 -9.23 -8.12 0.25
C PRO A 195 -8.69 -7.93 -1.17
N SER A 196 -9.52 -7.47 -2.11
CA SER A 196 -9.07 -7.26 -3.49
C SER A 196 -8.12 -6.05 -3.62
N PHE A 197 -8.17 -5.09 -2.68
CA PHE A 197 -7.20 -3.98 -2.65
C PHE A 197 -5.76 -4.49 -2.54
N SER A 198 -5.49 -5.35 -1.56
CA SER A 198 -4.14 -5.91 -1.36
C SER A 198 -3.68 -6.73 -2.55
N LYS A 199 -4.60 -7.50 -3.16
CA LYS A 199 -4.30 -8.29 -4.36
C LYS A 199 -3.81 -7.40 -5.50
N SER A 200 -4.58 -6.38 -5.87
CA SER A 200 -4.19 -5.43 -6.91
C SER A 200 -2.95 -4.62 -6.52
N SER A 201 -2.82 -4.23 -5.25
CA SER A 201 -1.70 -3.44 -4.76
C SER A 201 -0.38 -4.20 -4.81
N ALA A 202 -0.38 -5.45 -4.33
CA ALA A 202 0.74 -6.37 -4.46
C ALA A 202 1.08 -6.62 -5.94
N CYS A 203 0.07 -6.87 -6.77
CA CYS A 203 0.22 -7.11 -8.20
C CYS A 203 0.85 -5.92 -8.95
N CYS A 204 0.43 -4.69 -8.63
CA CYS A 204 1.00 -3.44 -9.14
C CYS A 204 2.43 -3.20 -8.64
N ASN A 205 2.76 -3.63 -7.43
CA ASN A 205 4.13 -3.53 -6.89
C ASN A 205 5.10 -4.56 -7.50
N CYS A 206 4.62 -5.78 -7.79
CA CYS A 206 5.48 -6.86 -8.26
C CYS A 206 5.71 -6.91 -9.78
N GLY A 207 4.82 -6.31 -10.59
CA GLY A 207 4.96 -6.26 -12.05
C GLY A 207 5.07 -7.63 -12.73
N CYS A 208 4.01 -8.45 -12.68
CA CYS A 208 3.92 -9.79 -13.30
C CYS A 208 5.07 -10.76 -12.99
N SER A 209 5.86 -10.49 -11.94
CA SER A 209 6.95 -11.37 -11.56
C SER A 209 6.40 -12.76 -11.21
N ARG A 210 7.08 -13.81 -11.67
CA ARG A 210 6.66 -15.21 -11.44
C ARG A 210 6.46 -15.54 -9.95
N TRP A 211 7.17 -14.82 -9.07
CA TRP A 211 7.11 -15.03 -7.63
C TRP A 211 5.88 -14.39 -6.97
N CYS A 212 5.25 -13.36 -7.57
CA CYS A 212 3.98 -12.79 -7.11
C CYS A 212 2.77 -13.34 -7.85
N SER A 213 2.95 -13.76 -9.11
CA SER A 213 1.83 -14.05 -10.00
C SER A 213 0.91 -15.17 -9.51
N TRP A 214 1.42 -16.09 -8.69
CA TRP A 214 0.62 -17.20 -8.16
C TRP A 214 -0.35 -16.76 -7.05
N ALA A 215 0.01 -15.76 -6.23
CA ALA A 215 -0.81 -15.28 -5.12
C ALA A 215 -1.65 -14.06 -5.52
N TYR A 216 -1.07 -13.15 -6.29
CA TYR A 216 -1.63 -11.83 -6.55
C TYR A 216 -2.06 -11.61 -8.01
N GLY A 217 -1.76 -12.56 -8.90
CA GLY A 217 -2.01 -12.42 -10.33
C GLY A 217 -1.02 -11.48 -11.04
N CYS A 218 -1.39 -11.08 -12.25
CA CYS A 218 -0.55 -10.30 -13.16
C CYS A 218 -1.26 -9.01 -13.57
N CYS A 219 -0.66 -7.86 -13.24
CA CYS A 219 -1.17 -6.54 -13.57
C CYS A 219 -0.35 -6.01 -14.74
N GLN A 220 -1.04 -5.65 -15.82
CA GLN A 220 -0.44 -4.90 -16.92
C GLN A 220 -0.54 -3.42 -16.56
N MET A 221 0.62 -2.74 -16.55
CA MET A 221 0.72 -1.28 -16.50
C MET A 221 0.55 -0.69 -17.90
#